data_AF-A0A5E7ZTI2-F1
#
_entry.id   AF-A0A5E7ZTI2-F1
#
_cell.length_a   1.000
_cell.length_b   1.000
_cell.length_c   1.000
_cell.angle_alpha   90.00
_cell.angle_beta   90.00
_cell.angle_gamma   90.00
#
_symmetry.space_group_name_H-M   'P 1'
#
loop_
_entity.id
_entity.type
_entity.pdbx_description
1 polymer ?
#
loop_
_entity_poly.entity_id
_entity_poly.type
_entity_poly.pdbx_seq_one_letter_code
_entity_poly.pdbx_strand_id
1 'polypeptide(L)'
;MFDFTEQGLISACDVDFTARLAVQRTRRTDLQQEILLIERQLSSSDRKMTAQAVDRLGEVFLAKLRASDAANRQGYARQFIAKAWVAPDRIMSAGR
;
A
#
# COMPACT_ATOMS: atom_id res chain seq x y z
N MET A 1 29.50 -18.53 4.56
CA MET A 1 28.96 -19.49 5.57
C MET A 1 30.02 -20.51 6.04
N PHE A 2 31.16 -20.65 5.34
CA PHE A 2 32.27 -21.49 5.78
C PHE A 2 33.24 -20.78 6.76
N ASP A 3 33.19 -19.44 6.88
CA ASP A 3 34.14 -18.67 7.69
C ASP A 3 34.13 -18.98 9.20
N PHE A 4 32.96 -19.26 9.81
CA PHE A 4 32.89 -19.42 11.28
C PHE A 4 33.34 -20.80 11.77
N THR A 5 33.25 -21.82 10.92
CA THR A 5 33.70 -23.19 11.22
C THR A 5 35.22 -23.30 11.11
N GLU A 6 35.81 -22.63 10.11
CA GLU A 6 37.27 -22.58 9.90
C GLU A 6 37.99 -21.72 10.96
N GLN A 7 37.30 -20.72 11.53
CA GLN A 7 37.80 -19.88 12.62
C GLN A 7 37.67 -20.52 14.01
N GLY A 8 37.15 -21.76 14.12
CA GLY A 8 37.02 -22.49 15.38
C GLY A 8 35.96 -21.94 16.36
N LEU A 9 35.14 -20.98 15.92
CA LEU A 9 34.10 -20.35 16.73
C LEU A 9 32.85 -21.23 16.86
N ILE A 10 32.64 -22.17 15.94
CA ILE A 10 31.51 -23.10 15.93
C ILE A 10 32.01 -24.46 15.42
N SER A 11 31.82 -25.52 16.21
CA SER A 11 32.12 -26.89 15.79
C SER A 11 31.00 -27.42 14.90
N ALA A 12 31.32 -28.20 13.86
CA ALA A 12 30.33 -28.84 12.99
C ALA A 12 29.39 -29.80 13.73
N CYS A 13 29.74 -30.19 14.97
CA CYS A 13 28.93 -31.03 15.86
C CYS A 13 28.13 -30.23 16.91
N ASP A 14 28.13 -28.90 16.84
CA ASP A 14 27.34 -28.06 17.72
C ASP A 14 25.85 -28.20 17.37
N VAL A 15 25.14 -28.97 18.20
CA VAL A 15 23.72 -29.29 18.06
C VAL A 15 22.88 -28.01 18.08
N ASP A 16 23.29 -27.01 18.86
CA ASP A 16 22.60 -25.73 18.94
C ASP A 16 22.78 -24.91 17.66
N PHE A 17 23.96 -24.97 17.03
CA PHE A 17 24.17 -24.35 15.72
C PHE A 17 23.33 -25.02 14.63
N THR A 18 23.26 -26.35 14.62
CA THR A 18 22.47 -27.09 13.62
C THR A 18 20.97 -26.81 13.79
N ALA A 19 20.48 -26.72 15.03
CA ALA A 19 19.11 -26.32 15.33
C ALA A 19 18.83 -24.88 14.89
N ARG A 20 19.71 -23.92 15.21
CA ARG A 20 19.58 -22.52 14.77
C ARG A 20 19.61 -22.41 13.25
N LEU A 21 20.47 -23.16 12.58
CA LEU A 21 20.54 -23.21 11.12
C LEU A 21 19.27 -23.77 10.50
N ALA A 22 18.71 -24.84 11.05
CA ALA A 22 17.44 -25.39 10.61
C ALA A 22 16.31 -24.36 10.73
N VAL A 23 16.23 -23.65 11.87
CA VAL A 23 15.25 -22.57 12.08
C VAL A 23 15.44 -21.44 11.06
N GLN A 24 16.67 -21.00 10.79
CA GLN A 24 16.94 -19.96 9.79
C GLN A 24 16.58 -20.42 8.37
N ARG A 25 16.79 -21.69 8.04
CA ARG A 25 16.41 -22.26 6.74
C ARG A 25 14.90 -22.29 6.57
N THR A 26 14.16 -22.72 7.60
CA THR A 26 12.68 -22.68 7.60
C THR A 26 12.19 -21.25 7.44
N ARG A 27 12.70 -20.31 8.25
CA ARG A 27 12.34 -18.90 8.16
C ARG A 27 12.62 -18.30 6.78
N ARG A 28 13.74 -18.67 6.15
CA ARG A 28 14.08 -18.23 4.80
C ARG A 28 13.06 -18.75 3.77
N THR A 29 12.67 -20.02 3.87
CA THR A 29 11.67 -20.62 2.98
C THR A 29 10.31 -19.94 3.15
N ASP A 30 9.89 -19.68 4.38
CA ASP A 30 8.61 -19.01 4.68
C ASP A 30 8.58 -17.59 4.08
N LEU A 31 9.65 -16.82 4.28
CA LEU A 31 9.78 -15.47 3.70
C LEU A 31 9.79 -15.49 2.17
N GLN A 32 10.42 -16.50 1.55
CA GLN A 32 10.39 -16.64 0.09
C GLN A 32 8.98 -16.92 -0.44
N GLN A 33 8.19 -17.74 0.27
CA GLN A 33 6.80 -17.99 -0.11
C GLN A 33 5.92 -16.75 0.05
N GLU A 34 6.13 -15.98 1.12
CA GLU A 34 5.42 -14.72 1.36
C GLU A 34 5.74 -13.68 0.27
N ILE A 35 7.01 -13.54 -0.11
CA ILE A 35 7.43 -12.66 -1.20
C ILE A 35 6.74 -13.05 -2.51
N LEU A 36 6.76 -14.34 -2.87
CA LEU A 36 6.10 -14.81 -4.10
C LEU A 36 4.59 -14.55 -4.10
N LEU A 37 3.95 -14.69 -2.94
CA LEU A 37 2.52 -14.40 -2.79
C LEU A 37 2.25 -12.90 -2.96
N ILE A 38 3.05 -12.04 -2.34
CA ILE A 38 2.95 -10.57 -2.48
C ILE A 38 3.23 -10.16 -3.93
N GLU A 39 4.26 -10.70 -4.58
CA GLU A 39 4.57 -10.43 -5.98
C GLU A 39 3.44 -10.85 -6.92
N ARG A 40 2.81 -12.02 -6.66
CA ARG A 40 1.63 -12.47 -7.39
C ARG A 40 0.42 -11.55 -7.15
N GLN A 41 0.22 -11.09 -5.92
CA GLN A 41 -0.84 -10.16 -5.60
C GLN A 41 -0.61 -8.82 -6.30
N LEU A 42 0.60 -8.25 -6.22
CA LEU A 42 0.96 -6.99 -6.88
C LEU A 42 0.86 -7.08 -8.40
N SER A 43 1.30 -8.18 -9.02
CA SER A 43 1.16 -8.41 -10.47
C SER A 43 -0.31 -8.61 -10.89
N SER A 44 -1.17 -9.16 -10.03
CA SER A 44 -2.61 -9.23 -10.26
C SER A 44 -3.34 -7.90 -9.97
N SER A 45 -2.81 -7.11 -9.04
CA SER A 45 -3.26 -5.75 -8.70
C SER A 45 -2.78 -4.71 -9.71
N ASP A 46 -2.06 -5.12 -10.75
CA ASP A 46 -1.82 -4.37 -11.98
C ASP A 46 -3.10 -4.19 -12.83
N ARG A 47 -4.28 -4.12 -12.18
CA ARG A 47 -5.28 -3.10 -12.55
C ARG A 47 -4.61 -1.76 -12.34
N LYS A 48 -3.72 -1.41 -13.27
CA LYS A 48 -3.07 -0.11 -13.36
C LYS A 48 -4.17 0.91 -13.13
N MET A 49 -3.93 1.83 -12.20
CA MET A 49 -4.65 3.08 -12.18
C MET A 49 -4.29 3.79 -13.49
N THR A 50 -4.94 3.39 -14.57
CA THR A 50 -4.71 3.93 -15.90
C THR A 50 -5.24 5.35 -15.90
N ALA A 51 -4.66 6.22 -16.73
CA ALA A 51 -5.20 7.56 -16.94
C ALA A 51 -6.71 7.50 -17.23
N GLN A 52 -7.13 6.55 -18.07
CA GLN A 52 -8.54 6.31 -18.38
C GLN A 52 -9.40 5.94 -17.15
N ALA A 53 -8.89 5.11 -16.23
CA ALA A 53 -9.61 4.78 -15.01
C ALA A 53 -9.75 6.01 -14.09
N VAL A 54 -8.71 6.83 -13.99
CA VAL A 54 -8.72 8.10 -13.24
C VAL A 54 -9.70 9.09 -13.87
N ASP A 55 -9.67 9.25 -15.19
CA ASP A 55 -10.55 10.15 -15.94
C ASP A 55 -12.02 9.75 -15.74
N ARG A 56 -12.33 8.45 -15.88
CA ARG A 56 -13.69 7.93 -15.67
C ARG A 56 -14.16 8.14 -14.22
N LEU A 57 -13.27 8.02 -13.26
CA LEU A 57 -13.56 8.28 -11.86
C LEU A 57 -13.84 9.78 -11.64
N GLY A 58 -13.05 10.65 -12.27
CA GLY A 58 -13.27 12.10 -12.31
C GLY A 58 -14.63 12.48 -12.94
N GLU A 59 -15.01 11.86 -14.05
CA GLU A 59 -16.32 12.06 -14.68
C GLU A 59 -17.49 11.69 -13.75
N VAL A 60 -17.37 10.57 -13.04
CA VAL A 60 -18.39 10.15 -12.07
C VAL A 60 -18.52 11.18 -10.95
N PHE A 61 -17.41 11.68 -10.40
CA PHE A 61 -17.46 12.71 -9.38
C PHE A 61 -18.05 14.03 -9.88
N LEU A 62 -17.66 14.48 -11.07
CA LEU A 62 -18.20 15.69 -11.67
C LEU A 62 -19.71 15.58 -11.92
N ALA A 63 -20.19 14.42 -12.39
CA ALA A 63 -21.61 14.17 -12.58
C ALA A 63 -22.38 14.26 -11.25
N LYS A 64 -21.83 13.72 -10.15
CA LYS A 64 -22.44 13.81 -8.82
C LYS A 64 -22.42 15.24 -8.25
N LEU A 65 -21.34 15.98 -8.46
CA LEU A 65 -21.23 17.39 -8.06
C LEU A 65 -22.13 18.33 -8.88
N ARG A 66 -22.53 17.93 -10.09
CA ARG A 66 -23.46 18.66 -10.96
C ARG A 66 -24.91 18.14 -10.91
N ALA A 67 -25.19 17.12 -10.10
CA ALA A 67 -26.53 16.55 -9.96
C ALA A 67 -27.51 17.62 -9.45
N SER A 68 -28.77 17.55 -9.89
CA SER A 68 -29.82 18.50 -9.47
C SER A 68 -30.08 18.46 -7.96
N ASP A 69 -29.96 17.27 -7.35
CA ASP A 69 -30.12 17.05 -5.92
C ASP A 69 -29.04 17.78 -5.10
N ALA A 70 -29.49 18.76 -4.33
CA ALA A 70 -28.64 19.59 -3.48
C ALA A 70 -28.01 18.81 -2.31
N ALA A 71 -28.71 17.82 -1.75
CA ALA A 71 -28.20 17.03 -0.64
C ALA A 71 -27.04 16.13 -1.09
N ASN A 72 -27.20 15.48 -2.26
CA ASN A 72 -26.13 14.69 -2.88
C ASN A 72 -24.91 15.55 -3.22
N ARG A 73 -25.09 16.72 -3.83
CA ARG A 73 -23.99 17.64 -4.14
C ARG A 73 -23.22 18.06 -2.89
N GLN A 74 -23.94 18.45 -1.84
CA GLN A 74 -23.31 18.86 -0.59
C GLN A 74 -22.56 17.70 0.09
N GLY A 75 -23.12 16.49 0.05
CA GLY A 75 -22.48 15.28 0.56
C GLY A 75 -21.14 15.00 -0.13
N TYR A 76 -21.10 15.03 -1.46
CA TYR A 76 -19.87 14.85 -2.23
C TYR A 76 -18.87 16.00 -2.00
N ALA A 77 -19.31 17.26 -1.97
CA ALA A 77 -18.41 18.40 -1.75
C ALA A 77 -17.68 18.32 -0.39
N ARG A 78 -18.36 17.85 0.67
CA ARG A 78 -17.77 17.66 2.01
C ARG A 78 -16.68 16.59 2.07
N GLN A 79 -16.62 15.66 1.11
CA GLN A 79 -15.55 14.67 1.06
C GLN A 79 -14.22 15.29 0.64
N PHE A 80 -14.26 16.34 -0.18
CA PHE A 80 -13.06 16.98 -0.73
C PHE A 80 -12.70 18.29 -0.04
N ILE A 81 -13.68 19.03 0.49
CA ILE A 81 -13.46 20.31 1.16
C ILE A 81 -13.38 20.09 2.67
N ALA A 82 -12.19 20.27 3.24
CA ALA A 82 -11.98 20.21 4.69
C ALA A 82 -12.46 21.49 5.39
N LYS A 83 -12.17 22.65 4.79
CA LYS A 83 -12.58 23.97 5.30
C LYS A 83 -12.91 24.90 4.13
N ALA A 84 -13.87 25.80 4.35
CA ALA A 84 -14.18 26.89 3.45
C ALA A 84 -14.23 28.20 4.25
N TRP A 85 -13.67 29.26 3.67
CA TRP A 85 -13.67 30.61 4.20
C TRP A 85 -14.34 31.53 3.19
N VAL A 86 -15.18 32.44 3.68
CA VAL A 86 -15.82 33.46 2.86
C VAL A 86 -15.21 34.80 3.24
N ALA A 87 -14.60 35.46 2.27
CA ALA A 87 -14.14 36.84 2.37
C ALA A 87 -15.05 37.73 1.49
N PRO A 88 -15.01 39.07 1.65
CA PRO A 88 -15.94 39.98 0.96
C PRO A 88 -15.93 39.87 -0.57
N ASP A 89 -14.79 39.49 -1.16
CA ASP A 89 -14.56 39.41 -2.61
C ASP A 89 -14.32 37.99 -3.12
N ARG A 90 -14.17 36.99 -2.24
CA ARG A 90 -13.74 35.64 -2.65
C ARG A 90 -14.19 34.55 -1.67
N ILE A 91 -14.36 33.34 -2.22
CA ILE A 91 -14.50 32.12 -1.42
C ILE A 91 -13.19 31.33 -1.55
N MET A 92 -12.63 30.94 -0.41
CA MET A 92 -11.44 30.10 -0.33
C MET A 92 -11.83 28.75 0.25
N SER A 93 -11.20 27.68 -0.23
CA SER A 93 -11.37 26.34 0.34
C SER A 93 -10.03 25.65 0.47
N ALA A 94 -9.93 24.77 1.47
CA ALA A 94 -8.81 23.86 1.65
C ALA A 94 -9.29 22.43 1.39
N GLY A 95 -8.51 21.72 0.58
CA GLY A 95 -8.66 20.29 0.37
C GLY A 95 -8.40 19.49 1.64
N ARG A 96 -8.88 18.25 1.66
CA ARG A 96 -8.52 17.26 2.68
C ARG A 96 -7.22 16.54 2.29
#